data_AF-A0ABD1YPV1-F1
#
_entry.id   AF-A0ABD1YPV1-F1
#
_cell.length_a   1.000
_cell.length_b   1.000
_cell.length_c   1.000
_cell.angle_alpha   90.00
_cell.angle_beta   90.00
_cell.angle_gamma   90.00
#
_symmetry.space_group_name_H-M   'P 1'
#
loop_
_entity.id
_entity.type
_entity.pdbx_description
1 polymer ?
#
loop_
_entity_poly.entity_id
_entity_poly.type
_entity_poly.pdbx_seq_one_letter_code
_entity_poly.pdbx_strand_id
1 'polypeptide(L)'
;MAYISLFHALKDLAISRGLQFSPQLILSDFESGLISAIQAKFPEAHHQDCYFHFTEAIWKKVQHLGACLERALVQRTYICSSCKSIRKPWPWGRTLCCNQQQSILATEVNVTNSEEENLL
;
A
#
# COMPACT_ATOMS: atom_id res chain seq x y z
N MET A 1 -17.91 5.49 -16.27
CA MET A 1 -19.34 5.29 -16.62
C MET A 1 -20.22 5.01 -15.41
N ALA A 2 -19.81 4.16 -14.45
CA ALA A 2 -20.62 3.86 -13.24
C ALA A 2 -21.09 5.10 -12.47
N TYR A 3 -20.19 6.04 -12.13
CA TYR A 3 -20.54 7.26 -11.40
C TYR A 3 -21.50 8.19 -12.14
N ILE A 4 -21.38 8.26 -13.47
CA ILE A 4 -22.30 9.06 -14.31
C ILE A 4 -23.72 8.51 -14.22
N SER A 5 -23.88 7.19 -14.30
CA SER A 5 -25.18 6.53 -14.15
C SER A 5 -25.75 6.71 -12.75
N LEU A 6 -24.90 6.63 -11.72
CA LEU A 6 -25.29 6.91 -10.33
C LEU A 6 -25.84 8.34 -10.18
N PHE A 7 -25.10 9.34 -10.66
CA PHE A 7 -25.56 10.73 -10.58
C PHE A 7 -26.83 11.00 -11.38
N HIS A 8 -27.02 10.31 -12.51
CA HIS A 8 -28.27 10.37 -13.26
C HIS A 8 -29.44 9.85 -12.42
N ALA A 9 -29.32 8.63 -11.88
CA ALA A 9 -30.34 8.04 -11.03
C ALA A 9 -30.66 8.90 -9.80
N LEU A 10 -29.64 9.52 -9.18
CA LEU A 10 -29.83 10.44 -8.06
C LEU A 10 -30.63 11.70 -8.47
N LYS A 11 -30.32 12.29 -9.62
CA LYS A 11 -31.08 13.45 -10.14
C LYS A 11 -32.52 13.07 -10.44
N ASP A 12 -32.74 11.93 -11.11
CA ASP A 12 -34.08 11.44 -11.44
C ASP A 12 -34.92 11.22 -10.18
N LEU A 13 -34.32 10.60 -9.15
CA LEU A 13 -34.96 10.37 -7.86
C LEU A 13 -35.30 11.68 -7.12
N ALA A 14 -34.45 12.69 -7.21
CA ALA A 14 -34.72 14.01 -6.62
C ALA A 14 -35.89 14.70 -7.35
N ILE A 15 -35.86 14.70 -8.69
CA ILE A 15 -36.92 15.29 -9.52
C ILE A 15 -38.26 14.59 -9.24
N SER A 16 -38.27 13.26 -9.14
CA SER A 16 -39.50 12.50 -8.82
C SER A 16 -40.12 12.87 -7.47
N ARG A 17 -39.33 13.46 -6.56
CA ARG A 17 -39.76 13.95 -5.24
C ARG A 17 -40.02 15.46 -5.22
N GLY A 18 -39.95 16.14 -6.37
CA GLY A 18 -40.08 17.59 -6.46
C GLY A 18 -38.91 18.36 -5.85
N LEU A 19 -37.73 17.72 -5.72
CA LEU A 19 -36.53 18.33 -5.15
C LEU A 19 -35.58 18.77 -6.26
N GLN A 20 -34.98 19.94 -6.09
CA GLN A 20 -33.87 20.40 -6.94
C GLN A 20 -32.54 19.90 -6.37
N PHE A 21 -31.89 18.99 -7.10
CA PHE A 21 -30.58 18.46 -6.70
C PHE A 21 -29.44 19.21 -7.42
N SER A 22 -28.98 20.30 -6.80
CA SER A 22 -27.90 21.16 -7.30
C SER A 22 -26.92 21.51 -6.17
N PRO A 23 -25.98 20.61 -5.84
CA PRO A 23 -24.97 20.90 -4.82
C PRO A 23 -24.07 22.07 -5.25
N GLN A 24 -23.72 22.94 -4.30
CA GLN A 24 -22.75 24.02 -4.52
C GLN A 24 -21.31 23.56 -4.23
N LEU A 25 -21.16 22.60 -3.32
CA LEU A 25 -19.89 22.02 -2.91
C LEU A 25 -20.01 20.50 -2.95
N ILE A 26 -19.03 19.84 -3.55
CA ILE A 26 -18.91 18.39 -3.54
C ILE A 26 -17.54 18.04 -2.97
N LEU A 27 -17.54 17.35 -1.82
CA LEU A 27 -16.34 16.78 -1.22
C LEU A 27 -16.24 15.31 -1.62
N SER A 28 -15.13 14.89 -2.23
CA SER A 28 -14.94 13.50 -2.63
C SER A 28 -13.50 13.04 -2.50
N ASP A 29 -13.29 11.73 -2.68
CA ASP A 29 -11.95 11.18 -2.77
C ASP A 29 -11.26 11.56 -4.08
N PHE A 30 -9.94 11.38 -4.11
CA PHE A 30 -9.06 11.67 -5.27
C PHE A 30 -9.21 10.66 -6.42
N GLU A 31 -10.36 9.98 -6.52
CA GLU A 31 -10.59 9.02 -7.59
C GLU A 31 -10.90 9.76 -8.89
N SER A 32 -10.00 9.66 -9.87
CA SER A 32 -10.12 10.35 -11.15
C SER A 32 -11.47 10.10 -11.85
N GLY A 33 -11.98 8.86 -11.79
CA GLY A 33 -13.27 8.50 -12.37
C GLY A 33 -14.45 9.21 -11.72
N LEU A 34 -14.38 9.44 -10.41
CA LEU A 34 -15.39 10.19 -9.66
C LEU A 34 -15.29 11.69 -9.97
N ILE A 35 -14.08 12.24 -9.95
CA ILE A 35 -13.81 13.66 -10.27
C ILE A 35 -14.34 14.01 -11.66
N SER A 36 -14.00 13.20 -12.68
CA SER A 36 -14.51 13.42 -14.04
C SER A 36 -16.03 13.33 -14.13
N ALA A 37 -16.66 12.44 -13.37
CA ALA A 37 -18.11 12.32 -13.35
C ALA A 37 -18.78 13.52 -12.65
N ILE A 38 -18.17 14.03 -11.59
CA ILE A 38 -18.61 15.24 -10.89
C ILE A 38 -18.56 16.43 -11.85
N GLN A 39 -17.43 16.67 -12.50
CA GLN A 39 -17.27 17.75 -13.47
C GLN A 39 -18.27 17.66 -14.63
N ALA A 40 -18.55 16.44 -15.11
CA ALA A 40 -19.50 16.23 -16.20
C ALA A 40 -20.98 16.44 -15.79
N LYS A 41 -21.35 16.18 -14.53
CA LYS A 41 -22.76 16.23 -14.07
C LYS A 41 -23.08 17.46 -13.23
N PHE A 42 -22.09 18.09 -12.64
CA PHE A 42 -22.22 19.25 -11.76
C PHE A 42 -21.10 20.27 -12.05
N PRO A 43 -21.05 20.84 -13.27
CA PRO A 43 -19.98 21.77 -13.66
C PRO A 43 -19.94 23.04 -12.81
N GLU A 44 -21.10 23.46 -12.28
CA GLU A 44 -21.22 24.64 -11.41
C GLU A 44 -20.87 24.36 -9.94
N ALA A 45 -20.76 23.09 -9.56
CA ALA A 45 -20.40 22.73 -8.19
C ALA A 45 -18.90 22.92 -7.99
N HIS A 46 -18.52 23.58 -6.90
CA HIS A 46 -17.14 23.60 -6.47
C HIS A 46 -16.77 22.20 -5.95
N HIS A 47 -15.76 21.58 -6.55
CA HIS A 47 -15.26 20.28 -6.11
C HIS A 47 -14.04 20.49 -5.20
N GLN A 48 -14.06 19.83 -4.04
CA GLN A 48 -12.94 19.77 -3.11
C GLN A 48 -12.59 18.32 -2.84
N ASP A 49 -11.30 18.05 -2.70
CA ASP A 49 -10.85 16.72 -2.35
C ASP A 49 -10.84 16.50 -0.83
N CYS A 50 -11.14 15.27 -0.41
CA CYS A 50 -11.22 14.89 0.98
C CYS A 50 -9.83 14.76 1.62
N TYR A 51 -9.44 15.74 2.43
CA TYR A 51 -8.17 15.72 3.16
C TYR A 51 -8.04 14.53 4.12
N PHE A 52 -9.15 14.07 4.69
CA PHE A 52 -9.15 12.91 5.57
C PHE A 52 -8.65 11.64 4.85
N HIS A 53 -9.23 11.31 3.69
CA HIS A 53 -8.80 10.13 2.93
C HIS A 53 -7.40 10.31 2.32
N PHE A 54 -7.00 11.55 2.02
CA PHE A 54 -5.62 11.85 1.60
C PHE A 54 -4.61 11.51 2.70
N THR A 55 -4.83 12.01 3.91
CA THR A 55 -3.92 11.75 5.04
C THR A 55 -3.91 10.27 5.41
N GLU A 56 -5.06 9.59 5.32
CA GLU A 56 -5.14 8.14 5.51
C GLU A 56 -4.32 7.37 4.46
N ALA A 57 -4.43 7.74 3.18
CA ALA A 57 -3.65 7.12 2.11
C ALA A 57 -2.14 7.33 2.29
N ILE A 58 -1.73 8.54 2.69
CA ILE A 58 -0.33 8.83 3.04
C ILE A 58 0.11 7.94 4.20
N TRP A 59 -0.68 7.87 5.27
CA TRP A 59 -0.34 7.11 6.46
C TRP A 59 -0.17 5.62 6.15
N LYS A 60 -1.10 5.02 5.40
CA LYS A 60 -0.98 3.64 4.91
C LYS A 60 0.30 3.42 4.09
N LYS A 61 0.67 4.40 3.25
CA LYS A 61 1.89 4.32 2.44
C LYS A 61 3.14 4.37 3.32
N VAL A 62 3.20 5.27 4.31
CA VAL A 62 4.31 5.37 5.26
C VAL A 62 4.47 4.07 6.04
N GLN A 63 3.38 3.50 6.56
CA GLN A 63 3.40 2.21 7.24
C GLN A 63 3.90 1.08 6.35
N HIS A 64 3.43 1.01 5.12
CA HIS A 64 3.87 -0.01 4.16
C HIS A 64 5.37 0.10 3.86
N LEU A 65 5.88 1.32 3.65
CA LEU A 65 7.29 1.57 3.41
C LEU A 65 8.14 1.26 4.65
N GLY A 66 7.68 1.63 5.84
CA GLY A 66 8.32 1.27 7.11
C GLY A 66 8.44 -0.25 7.28
N ALA A 67 7.35 -0.99 7.03
CA ALA A 67 7.37 -2.45 7.08
C ALA A 67 8.28 -3.07 5.99
N CYS A 68 8.37 -2.45 4.81
CA CYS A 68 9.31 -2.89 3.77
C CYS A 68 10.77 -2.63 4.18
N LEU A 69 11.05 -1.49 4.84
CA LEU A 69 12.37 -1.16 5.35
C LEU A 69 12.79 -2.13 6.46
N GLU A 70 11.90 -2.41 7.42
CA GLU A 70 12.14 -3.40 8.46
C GLU A 70 12.45 -4.79 7.87
N ARG A 71 11.67 -5.24 6.88
CA ARG A 71 11.96 -6.50 6.16
C ARG A 71 13.28 -6.47 5.38
N ALA A 72 13.70 -5.31 4.86
CA ALA A 72 14.94 -5.16 4.11
C ALA A 72 16.18 -5.12 5.03
N LEU A 73 16.05 -4.51 6.21
CA LEU A 73 17.11 -4.44 7.22
C LEU A 73 17.24 -5.75 8.02
N VAL A 74 16.12 -6.45 8.24
CA VAL A 74 16.08 -7.81 8.81
C VAL A 74 16.21 -8.86 7.69
N GLN A 75 16.97 -8.57 6.63
CA GLN A 75 17.47 -9.63 5.76
C GLN A 75 18.46 -10.46 6.58
N ARG A 76 17.92 -11.43 7.35
CA ARG A 76 18.69 -12.55 7.86
C ARG A 76 19.40 -13.18 6.68
N THR A 77 20.70 -12.96 6.61
CA THR A 77 21.59 -13.76 5.78
C THR A 77 21.59 -15.16 6.39
N TYR A 78 20.95 -16.10 5.72
CA TYR A 78 20.99 -17.48 6.15
C TYR A 78 22.30 -18.08 5.64
N ILE A 79 23.21 -18.41 6.56
CA ILE A 79 24.42 -19.17 6.25
C ILE A 79 24.01 -20.64 6.22
N CYS A 80 24.17 -21.29 5.07
CA CYS A 80 23.96 -22.73 4.99
C CYS A 80 25.04 -23.42 5.85
N SER A 81 24.62 -24.20 6.85
CA SER A 81 25.54 -24.91 7.75
C SER A 81 26.47 -25.89 7.01
N SER A 82 26.03 -26.42 5.86
CA SER A 82 26.81 -27.38 5.07
C SER A 82 27.86 -26.72 4.17
N CYS A 83 27.53 -25.63 3.46
CA CYS A 83 28.45 -25.02 2.49
C CYS A 83 29.02 -23.66 2.92
N LYS A 84 28.59 -23.11 4.06
CA LYS A 84 28.99 -21.80 4.63
C LYS A 84 28.87 -20.60 3.67
N SER A 85 28.19 -20.76 2.53
CA SER A 85 28.03 -19.66 1.58
C SER A 85 26.91 -18.72 2.02
N ILE A 86 27.17 -17.41 1.92
CA ILE A 86 26.19 -16.35 2.18
C ILE A 86 25.17 -16.38 1.03
N ARG A 87 23.90 -16.61 1.37
CA ARG A 87 22.81 -16.53 0.39
C ARG A 87 21.92 -15.34 0.72
N LYS A 88 21.66 -14.50 -0.29
CA LYS A 88 20.66 -13.43 -0.17
C LYS A 88 19.25 -14.01 -0.35
N PRO A 89 18.24 -13.53 0.39
CA PRO A 89 16.88 -14.04 0.27
C PRO A 89 16.28 -13.69 -1.10
N TRP A 90 15.64 -14.67 -1.73
CA TRP A 90 14.94 -14.50 -3.01
C TRP A 90 13.49 -13.99 -2.77
N PRO A 91 12.92 -13.13 -3.65
CA PRO A 91 11.64 -12.46 -3.37
C PRO A 91 10.38 -13.35 -3.36
N TRP A 92 10.49 -14.62 -3.77
CA TRP A 92 9.34 -15.49 -4.04
C TRP A 92 9.33 -16.80 -3.23
N GLY A 93 9.97 -16.80 -2.06
CA GLY A 93 9.70 -17.82 -1.02
C GLY A 93 10.24 -19.24 -1.25
N ARG A 94 11.21 -19.45 -2.15
CA ARG A 94 11.94 -20.74 -2.23
C ARG A 94 13.44 -20.55 -2.20
N THR A 95 14.04 -20.83 -1.04
CA THR A 95 15.50 -20.94 -0.90
C THR A 95 15.91 -22.36 -1.28
N LEU A 96 16.33 -22.57 -2.52
CA LEU A 96 16.96 -23.83 -2.93
C LEU A 96 18.44 -23.78 -2.53
N CYS A 97 18.81 -24.48 -1.45
CA CYS A 97 20.20 -24.81 -1.17
C CYS A 97 20.52 -26.23 -1.65
N CYS A 98 21.80 -26.44 -1.99
CA CYS A 98 22.35 -27.60 -2.67
C CYS A 98 21.83 -28.95 -2.13
N ASN A 99 21.03 -29.65 -2.95
CA ASN A 99 20.86 -31.09 -2.97
C ASN A 99 20.30 -31.87 -1.75
N GLN A 100 19.42 -31.31 -0.92
CA GLN A 100 18.42 -32.16 -0.25
C GLN A 100 17.21 -31.37 0.25
N GLN A 101 16.02 -31.82 -0.15
CA GLN A 101 14.74 -31.38 0.37
C GLN A 101 14.57 -31.87 1.81
N GLN A 102 15.09 -31.15 2.79
CA GLN A 102 14.58 -31.28 4.16
C GLN A 102 14.36 -29.90 4.79
N SER A 103 13.20 -29.78 5.42
CA SER A 103 12.70 -28.60 6.12
C SER A 103 13.65 -28.22 7.26
N ILE A 104 14.38 -27.12 7.09
CA ILE A 104 15.26 -26.61 8.15
C ILE A 104 14.40 -25.77 9.10
N LEU A 105 14.30 -26.22 10.35
CA LEU A 105 13.93 -25.35 11.47
C LEU A 105 15.02 -24.29 11.61
N ALA A 106 14.72 -23.06 11.19
CA ALA A 106 15.64 -21.94 11.25
C ALA A 106 16.04 -21.68 12.72
N THR A 107 17.28 -21.96 13.08
CA THR A 107 17.83 -21.50 14.36
C THR A 107 18.30 -20.08 14.17
N GLU A 108 17.76 -19.18 14.97
CA GLU A 108 18.09 -17.76 14.97
C GLU A 108 19.52 -17.56 15.48
N VAL A 109 20.40 -16.96 14.68
CA VAL A 109 21.70 -16.49 15.16
C VAL A 109 21.68 -14.96 15.14
N ASN A 110 21.74 -14.35 16.32
CA ASN A 110 21.99 -12.92 16.44
C ASN A 110 23.49 -12.68 16.24
N VAL A 111 23.84 -11.99 15.16
CA VAL A 111 25.21 -11.51 14.94
C VAL A 111 25.37 -10.24 15.76
N THR A 112 25.99 -10.33 16.93
CA THR A 112 26.52 -9.15 17.62
C THR A 112 27.84 -8.79 16.96
N ASN A 113 27.96 -7.56 16.45
CA ASN A 113 29.22 -7.02 15.91
C ASN A 113 30.30 -7.09 16.99
N SER A 114 31.24 -8.04 16.85
CA SER A 114 32.46 -8.08 17.64
C SER A 114 33.64 -7.70 16.73
N GLU A 115 33.82 -6.41 16.49
CA GLU A 115 35.01 -5.87 15.79
C GLU A 115 35.58 -4.61 16.49
N GLU A 116 35.66 -4.59 17.83
CA GLU A 116 36.33 -3.47 18.54
C GLU A 116 37.37 -3.85 19.61
N GLU A 117 37.91 -5.07 19.63
CA GLU A 117 39.08 -5.38 20.48
C GLU A 117 40.20 -6.01 19.68
N ASN A 118 40.94 -5.18 18.94
CA ASN A 118 42.41 -5.27 18.80
C ASN A 118 42.95 -4.16 17.89
N LEU A 119 43.04 -2.95 18.44
CA LEU A 119 44.07 -1.99 18.05
C LEU A 119 44.66 -1.42 19.34
N LEU A 120 45.93 -1.78 19.55
CA LEU A 120 46.88 -1.10 20.44
C LEU A 120 46.95 0.41 20.12
#